data_AF-A0AB33BAE7-F1
#
_entry.id   AF-A0AB33BAE7-F1
#
_cell.length_a   1.000
_cell.length_b   1.000
_cell.length_c   1.000
_cell.angle_alpha   90.00
_cell.angle_beta   90.00
_cell.angle_gamma   90.00
#
_symmetry.space_group_name_H-M   'P 1'
#
loop_
_entity.id
_entity.type
_entity.pdbx_description
1 polymer ?
#
loop_
_entity_poly.entity_id
_entity_poly.type
_entity_poly.pdbx_seq_one_letter_code
_entity_poly.pdbx_strand_id
1 'polypeptide(L)'
;MTDLNKLRSEFESIKEIQDSIRREQLIFNNKLGCYTKKSGKMCVSANWTNGAWFLFERKAKAQAVPVWISTDFMKPDDHDYVDILINAERRIVDAVYLDGKFFIFPPFSKEQWTEVNNKVTHWMPRVDIASKSGAEQ
;
A
#
# COMPACT_ATOMS: atom_id res chain seq x y z
N MET A 1 -12.33 -6.79 1.88
CA MET A 1 -11.85 -5.93 2.97
C MET A 1 -11.09 -6.83 3.93
N THR A 2 -9.77 -6.68 4.05
CA THR A 2 -8.96 -7.50 4.96
C THR A 2 -9.31 -7.11 6.39
N ASP A 3 -9.74 -8.07 7.20
CA ASP A 3 -9.98 -7.85 8.62
C ASP A 3 -8.65 -7.49 9.28
N LEU A 4 -8.52 -6.22 9.70
CA LEU A 4 -7.31 -5.69 10.31
C LEU A 4 -6.93 -6.46 11.58
N ASN A 5 -7.92 -6.95 12.34
CA ASN A 5 -7.66 -7.76 13.53
C ASN A 5 -7.10 -9.13 13.17
N LYS A 6 -7.60 -9.75 12.09
CA LYS A 6 -7.07 -11.00 11.58
C LYS A 6 -5.63 -10.81 11.07
N LEU A 7 -5.39 -9.77 10.28
CA LEU A 7 -4.06 -9.46 9.75
C LEU A 7 -3.05 -9.16 10.86
N ARG A 8 -3.46 -8.41 11.89
CA ARG A 8 -2.65 -8.18 13.07
C ARG A 8 -2.36 -9.47 13.81
N SER A 9 -3.36 -10.34 14.00
CA SER A 9 -3.16 -11.64 14.65
C SER A 9 -2.16 -12.52 13.87
N GLU A 10 -2.17 -12.47 12.54
CA GLU A 10 -1.19 -13.17 11.70
C GLU A 10 0.21 -12.59 11.88
N PHE A 11 0.36 -11.26 11.87
CA PHE A 11 1.62 -10.59 12.15
C PHE A 11 2.16 -10.91 13.55
N GLU A 12 1.29 -10.84 14.57
CA GLU A 12 1.59 -11.16 15.96
C GLU A 12 1.82 -12.66 16.18
N SER A 13 1.63 -13.52 15.18
CA SER A 13 1.97 -14.94 15.27
C SER A 13 3.42 -15.24 14.86
N ILE A 14 4.10 -14.28 14.21
CA ILE A 14 5.51 -14.40 13.81
C ILE A 14 6.37 -14.38 15.07
N LYS A 15 7.24 -15.38 15.24
CA LYS A 15 8.03 -15.60 16.46
C LYS A 15 8.85 -14.37 16.86
N GLU A 16 9.54 -13.75 15.91
CA GLU A 16 10.38 -12.56 16.14
C GLU A 16 9.55 -11.36 16.59
N ILE A 17 8.32 -11.24 16.07
CA ILE A 17 7.38 -10.19 16.46
C ILE A 17 6.85 -10.47 17.87
N GLN A 18 6.46 -11.71 18.17
CA GLN A 18 6.05 -12.12 19.52
C GLN A 18 7.12 -11.84 20.56
N ASP A 19 8.37 -12.20 20.27
CA ASP A 19 9.50 -11.97 21.16
C ASP A 19 9.73 -10.48 21.39
N SER A 20 9.65 -9.64 20.34
CA SER A 20 9.75 -8.18 20.47
C SER A 20 8.62 -7.61 21.33
N ILE A 21 7.37 -8.00 21.06
CA ILE A 21 6.18 -7.55 21.81
C ILE A 21 6.30 -7.93 23.29
N ARG A 22 6.68 -9.18 23.57
CA ARG A 22 6.79 -9.69 24.94
C ARG A 22 7.95 -9.05 25.70
N ARG A 23 9.15 -9.02 25.11
CA ARG A 23 10.35 -8.48 25.76
C ARG A 23 10.17 -7.01 26.13
N GLU A 24 9.53 -6.26 25.26
CA GLU A 24 9.42 -4.80 25.40
C GLU A 24 8.07 -4.36 25.94
N GLN A 25 7.17 -5.30 26.24
CA GLN A 25 5.81 -5.03 26.72
C GLN A 25 5.08 -4.04 25.81
N LEU A 26 5.12 -4.33 24.51
CA LEU A 26 4.44 -3.52 23.50
C LEU A 26 2.94 -3.80 23.52
N ILE A 27 2.16 -2.75 23.29
CA ILE A 27 0.72 -2.80 23.14
C ILE A 27 0.33 -2.08 21.85
N PHE A 28 -0.57 -2.68 21.08
CA PHE A 28 -1.10 -2.05 19.88
C PHE A 28 -2.10 -0.96 20.25
N ASN A 29 -1.79 0.28 19.87
CA ASN A 29 -2.67 1.41 20.07
C ASN A 29 -3.58 1.57 18.85
N ASN A 30 -4.83 1.11 18.95
CA ASN A 30 -5.80 1.18 17.86
C ASN A 30 -6.06 2.62 17.34
N LYS A 31 -5.88 3.65 18.18
CA LYS A 31 -6.07 5.05 17.76
C LYS A 31 -4.91 5.54 16.89
N LEU A 32 -3.69 5.08 17.17
CA LEU A 32 -2.48 5.47 16.43
C LEU A 32 -2.12 4.48 15.32
N GLY A 33 -2.73 3.29 15.32
CA GLY A 33 -2.44 2.22 14.36
C GLY A 33 -1.04 1.62 14.52
N CYS A 34 -0.43 1.73 15.71
CA CYS A 34 0.96 1.32 15.93
C CYS A 34 1.20 0.72 17.33
N TYR A 35 2.30 0.00 17.47
CA TYR A 35 2.79 -0.54 18.73
C TYR A 35 3.47 0.56 19.56
N THR A 36 3.11 0.62 20.83
CA THR A 36 3.69 1.51 21.83
C THR A 36 4.13 0.71 23.04
N LYS A 37 5.11 1.20 23.79
CA LYS A 37 5.50 0.57 25.05
C LYS A 37 4.44 0.86 26.11
N LYS A 38 4.08 -0.13 26.94
CA LYS A 38 3.13 0.08 28.05
C LYS A 38 3.51 1.22 28.99
N SER A 39 4.81 1.49 29.14
CA SER A 39 5.33 2.60 29.97
C SER A 39 5.24 3.98 29.30
N GLY A 40 4.80 4.07 28.04
CA GLY A 40 4.73 5.31 27.27
C GLY A 40 6.08 5.80 26.70
N LYS A 41 7.21 5.19 27.07
CA LYS A 41 8.53 5.53 26.53
C LYS A 41 8.79 4.76 25.24
N MET A 42 9.01 5.46 24.13
CA MET A 42 9.38 4.85 22.86
C MET A 42 10.72 4.10 23.00
N CYS A 43 10.82 2.90 22.45
CA CYS A 43 12.07 2.13 22.41
C CYS A 43 12.40 1.69 20.98
N VAL A 44 13.67 1.36 20.74
CA VAL A 44 14.17 0.94 19.42
C VAL A 44 13.39 -0.25 18.88
N SER A 45 13.04 -1.20 19.73
CA SER A 45 12.24 -2.35 19.33
C SER A 45 10.80 -2.01 18.95
N ALA A 46 10.18 -0.98 19.57
CA ALA A 46 8.87 -0.50 19.13
C ALA A 46 8.96 0.09 17.71
N ASN A 47 10.00 0.87 17.42
CA ASN A 47 10.24 1.40 16.06
C ASN A 47 10.46 0.28 15.05
N TRP A 48 11.27 -0.73 15.40
CA TRP A 48 11.50 -1.90 14.55
C TRP A 48 10.22 -2.70 14.28
N THR A 49 9.44 -3.00 15.33
CA THR A 49 8.16 -3.71 15.19
C THR A 49 7.16 -2.90 14.37
N ASN A 50 7.12 -1.57 14.51
CA ASN A 50 6.26 -0.71 13.70
C ASN A 50 6.68 -0.67 12.22
N GLY A 51 7.99 -0.66 11.93
CA GLY A 51 8.48 -0.78 10.56
C GLY A 51 8.11 -2.13 9.92
N ALA A 52 8.25 -3.22 10.67
CA ALA A 52 7.83 -4.55 10.24
C ALA A 52 6.31 -4.63 10.00
N TRP A 53 5.51 -4.04 10.91
CA TRP A 53 4.06 -3.97 10.76
C TRP A 53 3.64 -3.21 9.50
N PHE A 54 4.24 -2.04 9.24
CA PHE A 54 3.99 -1.26 8.04
C PHE A 54 4.23 -2.06 6.75
N LEU A 55 5.38 -2.75 6.66
CA LEU A 55 5.72 -3.57 5.49
C LEU A 55 4.80 -4.79 5.35
N PHE A 56 4.47 -5.45 6.47
CA PHE A 56 3.58 -6.60 6.48
C PHE A 56 2.17 -6.22 6.01
N GLU A 57 1.63 -5.12 6.52
CA GLU A 57 0.34 -4.59 6.12
C GLU A 57 0.33 -4.20 4.63
N ARG A 58 1.37 -3.51 4.14
CA ARG A 58 1.51 -3.19 2.71
C ARG A 58 1.54 -4.45 1.83
N LYS A 59 2.31 -5.47 2.21
CA LYS A 59 2.39 -6.72 1.44
C LYS A 59 1.09 -7.50 1.46
N ALA A 60 0.41 -7.60 2.60
CA ALA A 60 -0.88 -8.26 2.67
C ALA A 60 -1.96 -7.56 1.83
N LYS A 61 -1.90 -6.22 1.76
CA LYS A 61 -2.74 -5.44 0.84
C LYS A 61 -2.38 -5.68 -0.64
N ALA A 62 -1.09 -5.85 -0.96
CA ALA A 62 -0.62 -6.09 -2.32
C ALA A 62 -0.80 -7.55 -2.82
N GLN A 63 -0.81 -8.53 -1.91
CA GLN A 63 -1.04 -9.96 -2.24
C GLN A 63 -2.52 -10.34 -2.36
N ALA A 64 -3.43 -9.47 -1.90
CA ALA A 64 -4.80 -9.54 -2.39
C ALA A 64 -4.77 -9.22 -3.89
N VAL A 65 -5.24 -10.15 -4.74
CA VAL A 65 -5.47 -9.98 -6.19
C VAL A 65 -5.73 -8.52 -6.51
N PRO A 66 -5.07 -7.86 -7.50
CA PRO A 66 -5.16 -6.41 -7.68
C PRO A 66 -6.60 -5.91 -7.54
N VAL A 67 -6.89 -5.35 -6.37
CA VAL A 67 -8.22 -4.85 -6.02
C VAL A 67 -8.22 -3.37 -6.32
N TRP A 68 -9.31 -2.87 -6.88
CA TRP A 68 -9.58 -1.44 -6.93
C TRP A 68 -9.59 -0.85 -5.52
N ILE A 69 -8.58 -0.05 -5.18
CA ILE A 69 -8.41 0.67 -3.93
C ILE A 69 -9.09 2.02 -4.05
N SER A 70 -10.04 2.32 -3.16
CA SER A 70 -10.68 3.65 -3.14
C SER A 70 -9.67 4.74 -2.79
N THR A 71 -9.68 5.84 -3.55
CA THR A 71 -8.84 7.03 -3.31
C THR A 71 -9.15 7.73 -1.98
N ASP A 72 -10.37 7.57 -1.45
CA ASP A 72 -10.76 8.09 -0.14
C ASP A 72 -10.17 7.25 1.01
N PHE A 73 -9.91 5.96 0.76
CA PHE A 73 -9.27 5.08 1.72
C PHE A 73 -7.75 5.25 1.73
N MET A 74 -7.14 5.30 0.54
CA MET A 74 -5.68 5.39 0.38
C MET A 74 -5.34 5.96 -0.99
N LYS A 75 -4.31 6.80 -1.05
CA LYS A 75 -3.74 7.28 -2.31
C LYS A 75 -2.48 6.45 -2.66
N PRO A 76 -2.10 6.35 -3.95
CA PRO A 76 -0.81 5.76 -4.32
C PRO A 76 0.36 6.53 -3.70
N ASP A 77 1.54 5.91 -3.67
CA ASP A 77 2.77 6.63 -3.36
C ASP A 77 3.18 7.50 -4.55
N ASP A 78 3.94 8.55 -4.27
CA ASP A 78 4.43 9.45 -5.31
C ASP A 78 5.33 8.69 -6.31
N HIS A 79 5.14 8.95 -7.60
CA HIS A 79 5.73 8.24 -8.74
C HIS A 79 5.23 6.81 -9.00
N ASP A 80 4.16 6.35 -8.34
CA ASP A 80 3.56 5.03 -8.62
C ASP A 80 2.88 4.99 -10.01
N TYR A 81 3.15 3.92 -10.76
CA TYR A 81 2.40 3.56 -11.96
C TYR A 81 1.19 2.70 -11.60
N VAL A 82 0.01 3.13 -12.03
CA VAL A 82 -1.28 2.58 -11.59
C VAL A 82 -2.29 2.54 -12.73
N ASP A 83 -3.30 1.69 -12.57
CA ASP A 83 -4.55 1.83 -13.32
C ASP A 83 -5.57 2.57 -12.45
N ILE A 84 -6.38 3.43 -13.06
CA ILE A 84 -7.36 4.25 -12.37
C ILE A 84 -8.78 4.00 -12.87
N LEU A 85 -9.76 4.23 -12.00
CA LEU A 85 -11.17 4.21 -12.32
C LEU A 85 -11.72 5.64 -12.19
N ILE A 86 -12.04 6.27 -13.31
CA ILE A 86 -12.66 7.60 -13.34
C ILE A 86 -14.18 7.49 -13.30
N ASN A 87 -14.80 8.36 -12.50
CA ASN A 87 -16.24 8.43 -12.27
C ASN A 87 -16.88 7.08 -11.86
N ALA A 88 -16.11 6.14 -11.31
CA ALA A 88 -16.53 4.76 -11.03
C ALA A 88 -17.01 3.93 -12.25
N GLU A 89 -16.75 4.39 -13.47
CA GLU A 89 -17.31 3.80 -14.69
C GLU A 89 -16.24 3.39 -15.71
N ARG A 90 -15.19 4.21 -15.86
CA ARG A 90 -14.20 4.02 -16.91
C ARG A 90 -12.81 3.77 -16.34
N ARG A 91 -12.25 2.62 -16.70
CA ARG A 91 -10.84 2.30 -16.44
C ARG A 91 -9.95 3.08 -17.40
N ILE A 92 -8.92 3.72 -16.86
CA ILE A 92 -7.76 4.21 -17.61
C ILE A 92 -6.55 3.44 -17.09
N VAL A 93 -5.81 2.84 -18.02
CA VAL A 93 -4.55 2.18 -17.72
C VAL A 93 -3.40 3.15 -17.86
N ASP A 94 -2.28 2.84 -17.25
CA ASP A 94 -1.01 3.53 -17.48
C ASP A 94 -1.00 5.00 -16.99
N ALA A 95 -1.64 5.23 -15.85
CA ALA A 95 -1.54 6.50 -15.15
C ALA A 95 -0.32 6.50 -14.20
N VAL A 96 0.20 7.68 -13.92
CA VAL A 96 1.17 7.92 -12.85
C VAL A 96 0.53 8.80 -11.78
N TYR A 97 0.82 8.52 -10.52
CA TYR A 97 0.48 9.41 -9.43
C TYR A 97 1.68 10.28 -9.07
N LEU A 98 1.55 11.60 -9.18
CA LEU A 98 2.63 12.56 -8.96
C LEU A 98 2.07 13.82 -8.31
N ASP A 99 2.74 14.33 -7.28
CA ASP A 99 2.39 15.59 -6.60
C ASP A 99 0.92 15.66 -6.17
N GLY A 100 0.37 14.52 -5.71
CA GLY A 100 -1.02 14.44 -5.25
C GLY A 100 -2.07 14.29 -6.35
N LYS A 101 -1.65 14.12 -7.61
CA LYS A 101 -2.52 14.12 -8.80
C LYS A 101 -2.25 12.92 -9.69
N PHE A 102 -3.22 12.58 -10.53
CA PHE A 102 -3.08 11.51 -11.52
C PHE A 102 -2.79 12.12 -12.88
N PHE A 103 -1.79 11.59 -13.58
CA PHE A 103 -1.45 11.98 -14.93
C PHE A 103 -1.49 10.76 -15.85
N ILE A 104 -1.87 10.99 -17.10
CA ILE A 104 -1.84 9.96 -18.15
C ILE A 104 -0.96 10.45 -19.29
N PHE A 105 -0.45 9.51 -20.08
CA PHE A 105 0.19 9.81 -21.36
C PHE A 105 -0.84 9.58 -22.48
N PRO A 106 -1.44 10.63 -23.06
CA PRO A 106 -2.40 10.44 -24.15
C PRO A 106 -1.72 9.74 -25.33
N PRO A 107 -2.37 8.73 -25.95
CA PRO A 107 -1.79 7.95 -27.06
C PRO A 107 -1.45 8.79 -28.30
N PHE A 108 -1.88 10.06 -28.36
CA PHE A 108 -1.68 10.96 -29.49
C PHE A 108 -0.86 12.22 -29.15
N SER A 109 -0.47 12.45 -27.89
CA SER A 109 0.41 13.58 -27.54
C SER A 109 1.81 13.05 -27.29
N LYS A 110 2.76 13.40 -28.15
CA LYS A 110 4.09 12.79 -28.11
C LYS A 110 4.95 13.23 -26.91
N GLU A 111 4.56 14.25 -26.12
CA GLU A 111 5.53 14.88 -25.20
C GLU A 111 4.97 15.46 -23.89
N GLN A 112 3.70 15.29 -23.54
CA GLN A 112 3.15 15.91 -22.32
C GLN A 112 2.25 14.99 -21.50
N TRP A 113 2.59 14.85 -20.23
CA TRP A 113 1.70 14.30 -19.21
C TRP A 113 0.46 15.18 -19.08
N THR A 114 -0.72 14.58 -19.15
CA THR A 114 -2.00 15.30 -18.98
C THR A 114 -2.61 14.93 -17.64
N GLU A 115 -2.90 15.93 -16.80
CA GLU A 115 -3.60 15.75 -15.53
C GLU A 115 -5.02 15.21 -15.79
N VAL A 116 -5.39 14.17 -15.05
CA VAL A 116 -6.73 13.60 -15.05
C VAL A 116 -7.61 14.48 -14.18
N ASN A 117 -8.35 15.39 -14.82
CA ASN A 117 -9.26 16.31 -14.13
C ASN A 117 -10.59 15.66 -13.71
N ASN A 118 -10.87 14.43 -14.16
CA ASN A 118 -12.05 13.68 -13.74
C ASN A 118 -11.92 13.18 -12.30
N LYS A 119 -13.05 12.93 -11.63
CA LYS A 119 -13.04 12.31 -10.30
C LYS A 119 -12.52 10.88 -10.40
N VAL A 120 -11.27 10.66 -9.99
CA VAL A 120 -10.71 9.32 -9.79
C VAL A 120 -11.30 8.75 -8.51
N THR A 121 -12.02 7.63 -8.60
CA THR A 121 -12.65 7.01 -7.42
C THR A 121 -11.80 5.88 -6.86
N HIS A 122 -11.17 5.10 -7.74
CA HIS A 122 -10.32 3.98 -7.36
C HIS A 122 -9.04 3.92 -8.19
N TRP A 123 -8.02 3.26 -7.65
CA TRP A 123 -6.78 2.95 -8.33
C TRP A 123 -6.37 1.50 -8.01
N MET A 124 -5.50 0.91 -8.81
CA MET A 124 -4.83 -0.35 -8.48
C MET A 124 -3.38 -0.27 -8.94
N PRO A 125 -2.43 -0.86 -8.17
CA PRO A 125 -1.05 -0.90 -8.60
C PRO A 125 -0.95 -1.67 -9.91
N ARG A 126 -0.15 -1.17 -10.86
CA ARG A 126 0.13 -1.94 -12.06
C ARG A 126 0.98 -3.13 -11.64
N VAL A 127 0.47 -4.34 -11.87
CA VAL A 127 1.31 -5.53 -11.80
C VAL A 127 2.06 -5.55 -13.11
N ASP A 128 3.33 -5.16 -13.08
CA ASP A 128 4.22 -5.49 -14.18
C ASP A 128 4.17 -7.01 -14.30
N ILE A 129 3.50 -7.49 -15.35
CA ILE A 129 3.68 -8.87 -15.78
C ILE A 129 5.15 -8.89 -16.16
N ALA A 130 6.00 -9.37 -15.26
CA ALA A 130 7.37 -9.69 -15.58
C ALA A 130 7.30 -10.42 -16.92
N SER A 131 7.83 -9.79 -17.95
CA SER A 131 7.84 -10.36 -19.28
C SER A 131 8.31 -11.78 -19.10
N LYS A 132 7.55 -12.74 -19.64
CA LYS A 132 8.09 -14.08 -19.89
C LYS A 132 9.22 -13.90 -20.90
N SER A 133 10.37 -13.45 -20.43
CA SER A 133 11.65 -13.39 -21.12
C SER A 133 12.67 -14.06 -20.20
N GLY A 134 12.36 -15.33 -19.92
CA GLY A 134 13.27 -16.36 -19.43
C GLY A 134 13.02 -17.65 -20.20
N ALA A 135 12.62 -17.53 -21.46
CA ALA A 135 12.75 -18.58 -22.45
C ALA A 135 13.98 -18.23 -23.29
N GLU A 136 14.83 -19.24 -23.52
CA GLU A 136 16.02 -19.24 -24.41
C GLU A 136 17.25 -18.53 -23.80
N GLN A 137 18.41 -19.16 -23.55
CA GLN A 137 19.03 -20.43 -23.92
C GLN A 137 20.03 -20.86 -22.82
#